data_AF-A0A6A6LJR6-F1
#
_entry.id   AF-A0A6A6LJR6-F1
#
_cell.length_a   1.000
_cell.length_b   1.000
_cell.length_c   1.000
_cell.angle_alpha   90.00
_cell.angle_beta   90.00
_cell.angle_gamma   90.00
#
_symmetry.space_group_name_H-M   'P 1'
#
loop_
_entity.id
_entity.type
_entity.pdbx_description
1 polymer ?
#
loop_
_entity_poly.entity_id
_entity_poly.type
_entity_poly.pdbx_seq_one_letter_code
_entity_poly.pdbx_strand_id
1 'polypeptide(L)'
;MGFPQRAAEGSISICSCHKEAKVGDGYICPRCKARVCELPTECRICGLTLVSSPHLARSYHHLFPIAPFDGVSPRQNELLNRPVKTCFGCQQSLLNPGNKPGLSVVCPKCKQYFCVDCDIYIHESLHNCPGCESFRHS
;
A
#
# COMPACT_ATOMS: atom_id res chain seq x y z
N MET A 1 5.76 19.64 -5.62
CA MET A 1 4.52 19.13 -4.96
C MET A 1 4.57 19.55 -3.49
N GLY A 2 3.43 19.82 -2.85
CA GLY A 2 3.35 20.17 -1.43
C GLY A 2 2.24 19.41 -0.70
N PHE A 3 2.46 19.11 0.59
CA PHE A 3 1.53 18.37 1.44
C PHE A 3 0.87 19.34 2.42
N PRO A 4 -0.36 19.82 2.14
CA PRO A 4 -1.01 20.79 3.00
C PRO A 4 -1.61 20.12 4.25
N GLN A 5 -1.64 20.88 5.35
CA GLN A 5 -2.34 20.45 6.57
C GLN A 5 -3.83 20.74 6.45
N ARG A 6 -4.65 19.88 7.06
CA ARG A 6 -6.09 20.10 7.20
C ARG A 6 -6.32 21.21 8.23
N ALA A 7 -7.12 22.20 7.85
CA ALA A 7 -7.52 23.30 8.72
C ALA A 7 -8.43 22.80 9.85
N ALA A 8 -8.47 23.53 10.97
CA ALA A 8 -9.31 23.18 12.10
C ALA A 8 -10.79 23.14 11.72
N GLU A 9 -11.49 22.10 12.20
CA GLU A 9 -12.93 21.90 12.02
C GLU A 9 -13.71 23.11 12.58
N GLY A 10 -14.74 23.55 11.85
CA GLY A 10 -15.60 24.66 12.25
C GLY A 10 -15.05 26.07 11.97
N SER A 11 -13.85 26.21 11.41
CA SER A 11 -13.32 27.52 11.03
C SER A 11 -14.01 28.06 9.76
N ILE A 12 -14.53 29.29 9.83
CA ILE A 12 -15.06 30.02 8.67
C ILE A 12 -13.89 30.72 7.99
N SER A 13 -13.65 30.40 6.72
CA SER A 13 -12.59 31.06 5.96
C SER A 13 -12.90 31.11 4.48
N ILE A 14 -12.36 32.11 3.80
CA ILE A 14 -12.49 32.26 2.36
C ILE A 14 -11.46 31.37 1.69
N CYS A 15 -11.90 30.52 0.76
CA CYS A 15 -10.99 29.69 -0.02
C CYS A 15 -10.52 30.42 -1.28
N SER A 16 -9.29 30.18 -1.71
CA SER A 16 -8.75 30.73 -2.96
C SER A 16 -9.35 30.07 -4.22
N CYS A 17 -10.10 28.97 -4.06
CA CYS A 17 -10.73 28.24 -5.15
C CYS A 17 -12.05 28.88 -5.60
N HIS A 18 -12.96 29.15 -4.64
CA HIS A 18 -14.31 29.64 -4.92
C HIS A 18 -14.48 31.13 -4.57
N LYS A 19 -13.54 31.73 -3.83
CA LYS A 19 -13.61 33.12 -3.33
C LYS A 19 -14.84 33.40 -2.46
N GLU A 20 -15.45 32.35 -1.93
CA GLU A 20 -16.58 32.39 -1.02
C GLU A 20 -16.16 31.92 0.37
N ALA A 21 -16.81 32.47 1.40
CA ALA A 21 -16.66 31.99 2.77
C ALA A 21 -17.33 30.62 2.88
N LYS A 22 -16.52 29.57 3.09
CA LYS A 22 -17.03 28.21 3.33
C LYS A 22 -16.73 27.82 4.76
N VAL A 23 -17.78 27.39 5.47
CA VAL A 23 -17.69 26.74 6.78
C VAL A 23 -17.30 25.28 6.54
N GLY A 24 -16.29 24.77 7.25
CA GLY A 24 -15.96 23.34 7.22
C GLY A 24 -14.50 23.04 6.92
N ASP A 25 -14.24 21.81 6.48
CA ASP A 25 -12.89 21.32 6.19
C ASP A 25 -12.25 22.04 4.99
N GLY A 26 -10.93 22.15 5.03
CA GLY A 26 -10.13 22.69 3.95
C GLY A 26 -8.65 22.48 4.23
N TYR A 27 -7.80 22.76 3.25
CA TYR A 27 -6.36 22.51 3.34
C TYR A 27 -5.59 23.81 3.20
N ILE A 28 -4.53 23.95 3.99
CA ILE A 28 -3.68 25.15 3.99
C ILE A 28 -2.43 24.91 3.16
N CYS A 29 -2.26 25.70 2.10
CA CYS A 29 -1.06 25.65 1.27
C CYS A 29 0.20 25.86 2.13
N PRO A 30 1.18 24.95 2.10
CA PRO A 30 2.36 25.06 2.96
C PRO A 30 3.23 26.27 2.60
N ARG A 31 3.18 26.72 1.34
CA ARG A 31 4.00 27.81 0.80
C ARG A 31 3.40 29.20 1.06
N CYS A 32 2.18 29.45 0.60
CA CYS A 32 1.56 30.78 0.66
C CYS A 32 0.44 30.90 1.70
N LYS A 33 0.14 29.83 2.45
CA LYS A 33 -0.93 29.77 3.46
C LYS A 33 -2.37 29.98 2.94
N ALA A 34 -2.55 30.05 1.62
CA ALA A 34 -3.86 30.05 0.99
C ALA A 34 -4.67 28.80 1.34
N ARG A 35 -5.97 28.98 1.63
CA ARG A 35 -6.90 27.87 1.87
C ARG A 35 -7.45 27.33 0.55
N VAL A 36 -7.43 26.01 0.39
CA VAL A 36 -8.08 25.28 -0.71
C VAL A 36 -9.13 24.31 -0.15
N CYS A 37 -10.17 24.02 -0.92
CA CYS A 37 -11.25 23.14 -0.45
C CYS A 37 -10.87 21.66 -0.52
N GLU A 38 -10.26 21.24 -1.62
CA GLU A 38 -10.09 19.83 -1.95
C GLU A 38 -8.69 19.55 -2.52
N LEU A 39 -8.29 18.28 -2.45
CA LEU A 39 -7.04 17.75 -2.99
C LEU A 39 -7.36 16.53 -3.86
N PRO A 40 -6.59 16.28 -4.95
CA PRO A 40 -5.43 17.05 -5.41
C PRO A 40 -5.83 18.34 -6.13
N THR A 41 -5.05 19.41 -5.99
CA THR A 41 -5.30 20.68 -6.71
C THR A 41 -4.03 21.50 -6.88
N GLU A 42 -4.03 22.47 -7.80
CA GLU A 42 -2.96 23.47 -7.90
C GLU A 42 -3.32 24.73 -7.10
N CYS A 43 -2.39 25.23 -6.29
CA CYS A 43 -2.61 26.46 -5.54
C CYS A 43 -2.69 27.68 -6.47
N ARG A 44 -3.87 28.30 -6.57
CA ARG A 44 -4.12 29.50 -7.40
C ARG A 44 -3.29 30.74 -7.06
N ILE A 45 -2.62 30.77 -5.90
CA ILE A 45 -1.80 31.91 -5.46
C ILE A 45 -0.33 31.73 -5.82
N CYS A 46 0.23 30.52 -5.68
CA CYS A 46 1.67 30.29 -5.84
C CYS A 46 2.03 29.19 -6.86
N GLY A 47 1.05 28.61 -7.55
CA GLY A 47 1.23 27.54 -8.54
C GLY A 47 1.70 26.20 -7.97
N LEU A 48 1.81 26.05 -6.65
CA LEU A 48 2.27 24.79 -6.06
C LEU A 48 1.19 23.72 -6.17
N THR A 49 1.50 22.59 -6.81
CA THR A 49 0.65 21.39 -6.80
C THR A 49 0.53 20.83 -5.38
N LEU A 50 -0.70 20.77 -4.86
CA LEU A 50 -1.05 20.27 -3.54
C LEU A 50 -1.65 18.88 -3.65
N VAL A 51 -1.08 17.94 -2.92
CA VAL A 51 -1.49 16.53 -2.89
C VAL A 51 -1.56 16.04 -1.45
N SER A 52 -2.50 15.15 -1.18
CA SER A 52 -2.62 14.49 0.13
C SER A 52 -1.57 13.38 0.24
N SER A 53 -0.81 13.35 1.33
CA SER A 53 0.17 12.26 1.57
C SER A 53 -0.49 10.88 1.54
N PRO A 54 -1.68 10.66 2.16
CA PRO A 54 -2.45 9.42 2.00
C PRO A 54 -2.80 9.04 0.56
N HIS A 55 -3.22 10.00 -0.28
CA HIS A 55 -3.56 9.70 -1.68
C HIS A 55 -2.31 9.30 -2.45
N LEU A 56 -1.20 10.01 -2.24
CA LEU A 56 0.08 9.65 -2.84
C LEU A 56 0.53 8.27 -2.36
N ALA A 57 0.53 8.03 -1.05
CA ALA A 57 0.86 6.74 -0.41
C ALA A 57 0.06 5.60 -1.02
N ARG A 58 -1.25 5.79 -1.21
CA ARG A 58 -2.11 4.79 -1.82
C ARG A 58 -1.70 4.51 -3.26
N SER A 59 -1.32 5.51 -4.05
CA SER A 59 -0.89 5.29 -5.44
C SER A 59 0.50 4.66 -5.60
N TYR A 60 1.29 4.47 -4.52
CA TYR A 60 2.63 3.88 -4.64
C TYR A 60 2.64 2.49 -5.26
N HIS A 61 1.60 1.67 -5.07
CA HIS A 61 1.57 0.32 -5.63
C HIS A 61 1.55 0.27 -7.17
N HIS A 62 1.10 1.33 -7.84
CA HIS A 62 1.22 1.46 -9.30
C HIS A 62 2.62 1.90 -9.73
N LEU A 63 3.32 2.67 -8.88
CA LEU A 63 4.67 3.15 -9.16
C LEU A 63 5.74 2.09 -8.85
N PHE A 64 5.49 1.29 -7.82
CA PHE A 64 6.39 0.27 -7.31
C PHE A 64 5.59 -1.00 -7.00
N PRO A 65 5.14 -1.73 -8.04
CA PRO A 65 4.42 -2.98 -7.83
C PRO A 65 5.33 -3.99 -7.12
N ILE A 66 4.71 -4.86 -6.34
CA ILE A 66 5.40 -6.00 -5.77
C ILE A 66 5.83 -6.96 -6.89
N ALA A 67 7.00 -7.59 -6.74
CA ALA A 67 7.46 -8.57 -7.70
C ALA A 67 6.57 -9.82 -7.64
N PRO A 68 6.20 -10.40 -8.79
CA PRO A 68 5.42 -11.64 -8.83
C PRO A 68 6.15 -12.73 -8.04
N PHE A 69 5.38 -13.56 -7.34
CA PHE A 69 5.94 -14.66 -6.56
C PHE A 69 6.31 -15.83 -7.48
N ASP A 70 7.39 -16.53 -7.12
CA ASP A 70 7.88 -17.67 -7.89
C ASP A 70 7.06 -18.92 -7.54
N GLY A 71 6.60 -19.66 -8.55
CA GLY A 71 5.94 -20.95 -8.34
C GLY A 71 6.91 -21.99 -7.80
N VAL A 72 6.57 -22.64 -6.68
CA VAL A 72 7.40 -23.70 -6.09
C VAL A 72 6.98 -25.03 -6.67
N SER A 73 7.89 -25.71 -7.37
CA SER A 73 7.62 -27.06 -7.86
C SER A 73 7.63 -28.07 -6.70
N PRO A 74 6.74 -29.08 -6.70
CA PRO A 74 6.68 -30.08 -5.62
C PRO A 74 7.98 -30.87 -5.44
N ARG A 75 8.84 -30.95 -6.48
CA ARG A 75 10.17 -31.61 -6.43
C ARG A 75 11.22 -30.80 -5.65
N GLN A 76 11.11 -29.49 -5.60
CA GLN A 76 12.05 -28.63 -4.85
C GLN A 76 11.78 -28.70 -3.34
N ASN A 77 10.55 -28.98 -2.93
CA ASN A 77 10.18 -29.14 -1.52
C ASN A 77 10.78 -30.41 -0.88
N GLU A 78 11.05 -31.46 -1.66
CA GLU A 78 11.67 -32.70 -1.15
C GLU A 78 13.14 -32.51 -0.77
N LEU A 79 13.85 -31.56 -1.39
CA LEU A 79 15.27 -31.30 -1.13
C LEU A 79 15.54 -30.43 0.11
N LEU A 80 14.53 -29.74 0.64
CA LEU A 80 14.69 -28.75 1.71
C LEU A 80 14.66 -29.32 3.14
N ASN A 81 14.47 -30.63 3.33
CA ASN A 81 14.46 -31.34 4.64
C ASN A 81 13.53 -30.77 5.75
N ARG A 82 12.76 -29.71 5.47
CA ARG A 82 11.66 -29.18 6.27
C ARG A 82 10.57 -28.70 5.31
N PRO A 83 9.48 -29.47 5.12
CA PRO A 83 8.37 -28.97 4.34
C PRO A 83 7.80 -27.75 5.05
N VAL A 84 7.71 -26.62 4.34
CA VAL A 84 7.00 -25.46 4.86
C VAL A 84 5.53 -25.85 4.93
N LYS A 85 5.04 -26.04 6.16
CA LYS A 85 3.72 -26.62 6.38
C LYS A 85 2.61 -25.60 6.26
N THR A 86 2.90 -24.32 6.42
CA THR A 86 1.90 -23.28 6.58
C THR A 86 2.19 -22.05 5.72
N CYS A 87 1.12 -21.42 5.24
CA CYS A 87 1.16 -20.14 4.56
C CYS A 87 1.55 -19.04 5.56
N PHE A 88 2.52 -18.19 5.23
CA PHE A 88 2.92 -17.08 6.10
C PHE A 88 1.78 -16.06 6.30
N GLY A 89 0.92 -15.87 5.29
CA GLY A 89 -0.18 -14.90 5.33
C GLY A 89 -1.38 -15.36 6.16
N CYS A 90 -1.99 -16.49 5.79
CA CYS A 90 -3.23 -16.98 6.41
C CYS A 90 -3.04 -18.12 7.43
N GLN A 91 -1.80 -18.59 7.61
CA GLN A 91 -1.45 -19.70 8.52
C GLN A 91 -2.08 -21.06 8.18
N GLN A 92 -2.81 -21.18 7.07
CA GLN A 92 -3.38 -22.44 6.61
C GLN A 92 -2.30 -23.42 6.13
N SER A 93 -2.60 -24.72 6.19
CA SER A 93 -1.71 -25.77 5.73
C SER A 93 -1.48 -25.67 4.21
N LEU A 94 -0.21 -25.68 3.79
CA LEU A 94 0.19 -25.79 2.38
C LEU A 94 0.31 -27.24 1.91
N LEU A 95 0.00 -28.19 2.78
CA LEU A 95 0.04 -29.62 2.49
C LEU A 95 -1.36 -30.10 2.10
N ASN A 96 -1.43 -30.88 1.03
CA ASN A 96 -2.63 -31.58 0.61
C ASN A 96 -2.92 -32.81 1.51
N PRO A 97 -4.16 -33.33 1.52
CA PRO A 97 -4.50 -34.59 2.17
C PRO A 97 -3.55 -35.70 1.73
N GLY A 98 -2.87 -36.34 2.67
CA GLY A 98 -1.79 -37.30 2.40
C GLY A 98 -0.37 -36.72 2.47
N ASN A 99 -0.19 -35.54 3.07
CA ASN A 99 1.11 -34.92 3.38
C ASN A 99 1.97 -34.60 2.13
N LYS A 100 1.32 -34.44 0.97
CA LYS A 100 1.96 -34.05 -0.28
C LYS A 100 2.07 -32.53 -0.35
N PRO A 101 3.18 -31.96 -0.87
CA PRO A 101 3.30 -30.53 -1.06
C PRO A 101 2.19 -30.04 -2.00
N GLY A 102 1.35 -29.14 -1.50
CA GLY A 102 0.35 -28.44 -2.31
C GLY A 102 1.00 -27.33 -3.13
N LEU A 103 0.19 -26.71 -3.99
CA LEU A 103 0.63 -25.56 -4.77
C LEU A 103 0.93 -24.39 -3.83
N SER A 104 2.16 -23.91 -3.88
CA SER A 104 2.61 -22.77 -3.09
C SER A 104 3.51 -21.88 -3.94
N VAL A 105 3.55 -20.61 -3.56
CA VAL A 105 4.39 -19.61 -4.20
C VAL A 105 5.34 -19.02 -3.16
N VAL A 106 6.50 -18.53 -3.61
CA VAL A 106 7.52 -17.97 -2.73
C VAL A 106 7.85 -16.54 -3.13
N CYS A 107 7.93 -15.65 -2.16
CA CYS A 107 8.37 -14.28 -2.42
C CYS A 107 9.87 -14.26 -2.75
N PRO A 108 10.31 -13.66 -3.88
CA PRO A 108 11.73 -13.67 -4.27
C PRO A 108 12.62 -12.88 -3.31
N LYS A 109 12.06 -11.93 -2.54
CA LYS A 109 12.80 -11.08 -1.59
C LYS A 109 12.94 -11.71 -0.21
N CYS A 110 11.84 -11.93 0.50
CA CYS A 110 11.87 -12.43 1.89
C CYS A 110 11.89 -13.96 2.00
N LYS A 111 11.75 -14.68 0.87
CA LYS A 111 11.74 -16.14 0.79
C LYS A 111 10.65 -16.83 1.65
N GLN A 112 9.60 -16.10 2.02
CA GLN A 112 8.42 -16.64 2.70
C GLN A 112 7.46 -17.28 1.70
N TYR A 113 6.73 -18.31 2.17
CA TYR A 113 5.81 -19.10 1.35
C TYR A 113 4.36 -18.67 1.58
N PHE A 114 3.59 -18.63 0.49
CA PHE A 114 2.18 -18.25 0.49
C PHE A 114 1.35 -19.27 -0.30
N CYS A 115 0.08 -19.42 0.09
CA CYS A 115 -0.91 -20.10 -0.74
C CYS A 115 -1.32 -19.20 -1.91
N VAL A 116 -1.97 -19.78 -2.91
CA VAL A 116 -2.45 -19.05 -4.11
C VAL A 116 -3.46 -17.96 -3.73
N ASP A 117 -4.35 -18.20 -2.77
CA ASP A 117 -5.32 -17.17 -2.36
C ASP A 117 -4.63 -15.97 -1.71
N CYS A 118 -3.60 -16.21 -0.89
CA CYS A 118 -2.78 -15.14 -0.34
C CYS A 118 -2.00 -14.41 -1.43
N ASP A 119 -1.50 -15.12 -2.45
CA ASP A 119 -0.81 -14.51 -3.58
C ASP A 119 -1.70 -13.52 -4.33
N ILE A 120 -2.92 -13.95 -4.68
CA ILE A 120 -3.94 -13.10 -5.33
C ILE A 120 -4.26 -11.89 -4.44
N TYR A 121 -4.56 -12.11 -3.16
CA TYR A 121 -4.88 -11.02 -2.25
C TYR A 121 -3.73 -10.02 -2.10
N ILE A 122 -2.49 -10.51 -2.07
CA ILE A 122 -1.28 -9.69 -1.98
C ILE A 122 -1.09 -8.84 -3.24
N HIS A 123 -1.31 -9.39 -4.43
CA HIS A 123 -1.08 -8.69 -5.70
C HIS A 123 -2.24 -7.80 -6.16
N GLU A 124 -3.48 -8.11 -5.78
CA GLU A 124 -4.67 -7.37 -6.26
C GLU A 124 -5.25 -6.39 -5.23
N SER A 125 -5.07 -6.66 -3.93
CA SER A 125 -5.72 -5.88 -2.87
C SER A 125 -4.72 -5.22 -1.93
N LEU A 126 -3.85 -6.01 -1.31
CA LEU A 126 -2.95 -5.52 -0.26
C LEU A 126 -1.76 -4.74 -0.83
N HIS A 127 -1.27 -5.12 -2.00
CA HIS A 127 -0.13 -4.54 -2.71
C HIS A 127 1.16 -4.42 -1.87
N ASN A 128 1.28 -5.24 -0.81
CA ASN A 128 2.42 -5.30 0.08
C ASN A 128 2.64 -6.76 0.46
N CYS A 129 3.89 -7.23 0.45
CA CYS A 129 4.22 -8.57 0.91
C CYS A 129 4.36 -8.57 2.45
N PRO A 130 3.50 -9.30 3.20
CA PRO A 130 3.57 -9.33 4.67
C PRO A 130 4.92 -9.78 5.21
N GLY A 131 5.60 -10.70 4.52
CA GLY A 131 6.92 -11.18 4.91
C GLY A 131 8.00 -10.10 4.76
N CYS A 132 7.97 -9.30 3.69
CA CYS A 132 8.94 -8.21 3.51
C CYS A 132 8.73 -7.10 4.54
N GLU A 133 7.49 -6.79 4.90
CA GLU A 133 7.21 -5.75 5.90
C GLU A 133 7.47 -6.21 7.34
N SER A 134 7.37 -7.51 7.62
CA SER A 134 7.64 -8.07 8.95
C SER A 134 9.13 -8.17 9.26
N PHE A 135 9.96 -8.45 8.25
CA PHE A 135 11.41 -8.56 8.38
C PHE A 135 12.07 -7.47 7.54
N ARG A 136 12.01 -6.24 8.04
CA ARG A 136 12.81 -5.15 7.47
C ARG A 136 14.28 -5.49 7.73
N HIS A 137 14.94 -6.09 6.75
CA HIS A 137 16.38 -6.19 6.73
C HIS A 137 16.94 -4.77 6.83
N SER A 138 17.62 -4.52 7.95
CA SER A 138 18.35 -3.27 8.22
C SER A 138 19.52 -3.14 7.26
#